data_AF-K1T9T3-F1
#
_entry.id   AF-K1T9T3-F1
#
_cell.length_a   1.000
_cell.length_b   1.000
_cell.length_c   1.000
_cell.angle_alpha   90.00
_cell.angle_beta   90.00
_cell.angle_gamma   90.00
#
_symmetry.space_group_name_H-M   'P 1'
#
loop_
_entity.id
_entity.type
_entity.pdbx_description
1 polymer ?
#
loop_
_entity_poly.entity_id
_entity_poly.type
_entity_poly.pdbx_seq_one_letter_code
_entity_poly.pdbx_strand_id
1 'polypeptide(L)'
;MMRRRNITWVWLLGAAFMVGCGKQVPEDIIQPDRMENILYDYHLSISMGNNLSYSDNYQKEAYKNYVFEKYHITEADFDSSMVWYTRHTEELAGLYKRWGTLPQ
;
A
#
# COMPACT_ATOMS: atom_id res chain seq x y z
N MET A 1 -7.84 -20.10 48.92
CA MET A 1 -8.45 -18.96 48.19
C MET A 1 -7.47 -18.14 47.32
N MET A 2 -6.23 -18.60 47.06
CA MET A 2 -5.24 -17.81 46.29
C MET A 2 -5.12 -18.19 44.79
N ARG A 3 -5.58 -19.39 44.37
CA ARG A 3 -5.43 -19.92 42.99
C ARG A 3 -6.41 -19.35 41.95
N ARG A 4 -7.50 -18.70 42.38
CA ARG A 4 -8.47 -18.07 41.47
C ARG A 4 -8.07 -16.64 41.09
N ARG A 5 -7.38 -15.95 42.02
CA ARG A 5 -7.00 -14.53 41.88
C ARG A 5 -5.89 -14.35 40.84
N ASN A 6 -4.89 -15.22 40.84
CA ASN A 6 -3.82 -15.25 39.85
C ASN A 6 -4.29 -15.68 38.44
N ILE A 7 -5.30 -16.56 38.31
CA ILE A 7 -5.88 -16.88 37.00
C ILE A 7 -6.59 -15.65 36.42
N THR A 8 -7.38 -14.91 37.21
CA THR A 8 -8.01 -13.66 36.75
C THR A 8 -7.01 -12.59 36.34
N TRP A 9 -5.85 -12.49 37.02
CA TRP A 9 -4.78 -11.56 36.65
C TRP A 9 -4.11 -11.94 35.31
N VAL A 10 -3.94 -13.23 35.03
CA VAL A 10 -3.39 -13.71 33.75
C VAL A 10 -4.35 -13.44 32.60
N TRP A 11 -5.66 -13.62 32.80
CA TRP A 11 -6.68 -13.25 31.79
C TRP A 11 -6.75 -11.74 31.53
N LEU A 12 -6.62 -10.91 32.58
CA LEU A 12 -6.58 -9.46 32.44
C LEU A 12 -5.32 -8.96 31.71
N LEU A 13 -4.15 -9.58 31.97
CA LEU A 13 -2.90 -9.27 31.26
C LEU A 13 -2.93 -9.73 29.80
N GLY A 14 -3.57 -10.85 29.49
CA GLY A 14 -3.75 -11.34 28.11
C GLY A 14 -4.69 -10.45 27.27
N ALA A 15 -5.74 -9.90 27.87
CA ALA A 15 -6.67 -9.00 27.18
C ALA A 15 -6.03 -7.66 26.79
N ALA A 16 -5.07 -7.16 27.57
CA ALA A 16 -4.36 -5.91 27.30
C ALA A 16 -3.46 -5.95 26.04
N PHE A 17 -3.10 -7.15 25.56
CA PHE A 17 -2.29 -7.31 24.33
C PHE A 17 -3.12 -7.32 23.04
N MET A 18 -4.46 -7.33 23.11
CA MET A 18 -5.34 -7.40 21.93
C MET A 18 -5.78 -6.02 21.39
N VAL A 19 -5.09 -4.94 21.75
CA VAL A 19 -5.41 -3.58 21.25
C VAL A 19 -4.17 -2.96 20.59
N GLY A 20 -3.63 -3.66 19.60
CA GLY A 20 -2.73 -3.05 18.62
C GLY A 20 -3.56 -2.19 17.66
N CYS A 21 -3.68 -0.90 17.94
CA CYS A 21 -4.31 0.06 17.04
C CYS A 21 -3.39 0.28 15.83
N GLY A 22 -3.40 -0.65 14.88
CA GLY A 22 -2.81 -0.41 13.56
C GLY A 22 -3.57 0.72 12.88
N LYS A 23 -2.87 1.69 12.31
CA LYS A 23 -3.46 2.65 11.38
C LYS A 23 -4.17 1.86 10.28
N GLN A 24 -5.49 1.81 10.36
CA GLN A 24 -6.31 1.06 9.41
C GLN A 24 -6.44 1.92 8.16
N VAL A 25 -5.62 1.59 7.15
CA VAL A 25 -5.96 1.97 5.78
C VAL A 25 -7.31 1.32 5.46
N PRO A 26 -8.29 2.07 4.94
CA PRO A 26 -9.60 1.50 4.60
C PRO A 26 -9.47 0.30 3.66
N GLU A 27 -10.36 -0.70 3.79
CA GLU A 27 -10.28 -1.95 3.00
C GLU A 27 -10.47 -1.73 1.50
N ASP A 28 -11.13 -0.64 1.10
CA ASP A 28 -11.33 -0.19 -0.28
C ASP A 28 -10.09 0.49 -0.88
N ILE A 29 -9.10 0.81 -0.05
CA ILE A 29 -7.84 1.42 -0.49
C ILE A 29 -6.76 0.36 -0.57
N ILE A 30 -5.95 0.41 -1.64
CA ILE A 30 -4.83 -0.50 -1.83
C ILE A 30 -3.87 -0.36 -0.64
N GLN A 31 -3.67 -1.47 0.06
CA GLN A 31 -2.85 -1.51 1.27
C GLN A 31 -1.38 -1.11 1.00
N PRO A 32 -0.67 -0.53 1.99
CA PRO A 32 0.65 0.08 1.78
C PRO A 32 1.73 -0.89 1.28
N ASP A 33 1.66 -2.15 1.67
CA ASP A 33 2.56 -3.21 1.24
C ASP A 33 2.43 -3.51 -0.26
N ARG A 34 1.19 -3.52 -0.77
CA ARG A 34 0.93 -3.72 -2.19
C ARG A 34 1.15 -2.44 -3.00
N MET A 35 0.71 -1.30 -2.47
CA MET A 35 0.85 0.01 -3.12
C MET A 35 2.32 0.31 -3.43
N GLU A 36 3.23 -0.11 -2.54
CA GLU A 36 4.68 0.03 -2.74
C GLU A 36 5.16 -0.61 -4.05
N ASN A 37 4.74 -1.82 -4.35
CA ASN A 37 5.14 -2.52 -5.57
C ASN A 37 4.42 -1.98 -6.81
N ILE A 38 3.13 -1.64 -6.67
CA ILE A 38 2.32 -1.09 -7.75
C ILE A 38 2.90 0.25 -8.22
N LEU A 39 3.24 1.15 -7.29
CA LEU A 39 3.82 2.45 -7.62
C LEU A 39 5.18 2.32 -8.32
N TYR A 40 5.99 1.31 -7.96
CA TYR A 40 7.29 1.07 -8.57
C TYR A 40 7.12 0.69 -10.04
N ASP A 41 6.30 -0.33 -10.30
CA ASP A 41 6.01 -0.79 -11.64
C ASP A 41 5.27 0.27 -12.48
N TYR A 42 4.40 1.05 -11.85
CA TYR A 42 3.72 2.17 -12.49
C TYR A 42 4.71 3.25 -12.93
N HIS A 43 5.61 3.71 -12.07
CA HIS A 43 6.61 4.70 -12.49
C HIS A 43 7.61 4.15 -13.52
N LEU A 44 7.93 2.85 -13.45
CA LEU A 44 8.73 2.18 -14.47
C LEU A 44 8.01 2.18 -15.82
N SER A 45 6.71 1.85 -15.84
CA SER A 45 5.89 1.83 -17.05
C SER A 45 5.76 3.22 -17.70
N ILE A 46 5.58 4.26 -16.88
CA ILE A 46 5.60 5.67 -17.33
C ILE A 46 6.96 6.03 -17.91
N SER A 47 8.06 5.64 -17.27
CA SER A 47 9.42 5.92 -17.73
C SER A 47 9.71 5.24 -19.08
N MET A 48 9.26 4.00 -19.26
CA MET A 48 9.33 3.29 -20.53
C MET A 48 8.48 3.99 -21.62
N GLY A 49 7.25 4.38 -21.27
CA GLY A 49 6.34 5.09 -22.18
C GLY A 49 6.85 6.46 -22.60
N ASN A 50 7.54 7.20 -21.72
CA ASN A 50 8.08 8.53 -22.03
C ASN A 50 9.21 8.50 -23.06
N ASN A 51 9.86 7.35 -23.27
CA ASN A 51 10.85 7.17 -24.33
C ASN A 51 10.22 6.98 -25.72
N LEU A 52 8.90 6.77 -25.80
CA LEU A 52 8.17 6.64 -27.06
C LEU A 52 7.73 7.99 -27.62
N SER A 53 7.61 8.04 -28.95
CA SER A 53 7.12 9.22 -29.67
C SER A 53 5.75 9.66 -29.15
N TYR A 54 5.45 10.96 -29.25
CA TYR A 54 4.13 11.50 -28.89
C TYR A 54 2.99 10.88 -29.71
N SER A 55 3.29 10.36 -30.91
CA SER A 55 2.34 9.62 -31.74
C SER A 55 1.89 8.28 -31.14
N ASP A 56 2.65 7.74 -30.18
CA ASP A 56 2.50 6.36 -29.71
C ASP A 56 1.78 6.30 -28.35
N ASN A 57 0.82 7.21 -28.13
CA ASN A 57 0.04 7.28 -26.89
C ASN A 57 -0.66 5.94 -26.56
N TYR A 58 -1.08 5.19 -27.58
CA TYR A 58 -1.64 3.85 -27.39
C TYR A 58 -0.68 2.90 -26.66
N GLN A 59 0.62 2.92 -26.98
CA GLN A 59 1.61 2.07 -26.34
C GLN A 59 1.88 2.52 -24.89
N LYS A 60 1.82 3.83 -24.62
CA LYS A 60 1.95 4.38 -23.26
C LYS A 60 0.82 3.89 -22.36
N GLU A 61 -0.41 3.91 -22.85
CA GLU A 61 -1.56 3.38 -22.10
C GLU A 61 -1.48 1.86 -21.94
N ALA A 62 -1.00 1.12 -22.94
CA ALA A 62 -0.80 -0.32 -22.84
C ALA A 62 0.18 -0.69 -21.70
N TYR A 63 1.25 0.08 -21.50
CA TYR A 63 2.19 -0.14 -20.40
C TYR A 63 1.58 0.11 -19.02
N LYS A 64 0.73 1.13 -18.87
CA LYS A 64 -0.01 1.36 -17.62
C LYS A 64 -1.01 0.24 -17.36
N ASN A 65 -1.78 -0.13 -18.38
CA ASN A 65 -2.78 -1.18 -18.29
C ASN A 65 -2.16 -2.53 -17.89
N TYR A 66 -0.97 -2.83 -18.41
CA TYR A 66 -0.22 -4.02 -18.01
C TYR A 66 0.06 -4.07 -16.50
N VAL A 67 0.38 -2.93 -15.86
CA VAL A 67 0.59 -2.86 -14.41
C VAL A 67 -0.73 -3.16 -13.67
N PHE A 68 -1.84 -2.56 -14.11
CA PHE A 68 -3.14 -2.80 -13.50
C PHE A 68 -3.58 -4.26 -13.62
N GLU A 69 -3.37 -4.88 -14.78
CA GLU A 69 -3.61 -6.31 -14.99
C GLU A 69 -2.73 -7.18 -14.09
N LYS A 70 -1.43 -6.88 -13.99
CA LYS A 70 -0.46 -7.63 -13.18
C LYS A 70 -0.86 -7.70 -11.70
N TYR A 71 -1.40 -6.60 -11.17
CA TYR A 71 -1.81 -6.51 -9.76
C TYR A 71 -3.29 -6.78 -9.53
N HIS A 72 -4.05 -7.10 -10.59
CA HIS A 72 -5.49 -7.33 -10.55
C HIS A 72 -6.26 -6.17 -9.92
N ILE A 73 -5.90 -4.94 -10.30
CA ILE A 73 -6.56 -3.71 -9.88
C ILE A 73 -7.11 -2.98 -11.10
N THR A 74 -8.07 -2.09 -10.89
CA THR A 74 -8.50 -1.15 -11.92
C THR A 74 -7.74 0.18 -11.78
N GLU A 75 -7.71 0.97 -12.86
CA GLU A 75 -7.21 2.36 -12.79
C GLU A 75 -7.96 3.18 -11.74
N ALA A 76 -9.28 2.97 -11.62
CA ALA A 76 -10.11 3.64 -10.62
C ALA A 76 -9.72 3.29 -9.17
N ASP A 77 -9.37 2.03 -8.89
CA ASP A 77 -8.89 1.60 -7.56
C ASP A 77 -7.56 2.26 -7.23
N PHE A 78 -6.66 2.33 -8.22
CA PHE A 78 -5.37 2.99 -8.08
C PHE A 78 -5.52 4.49 -7.84
N ASP A 79 -6.31 5.18 -8.65
CA ASP A 79 -6.54 6.61 -8.54
C ASP A 79 -7.21 6.99 -7.22
N SER A 80 -8.24 6.23 -6.81
CA SER A 80 -8.93 6.43 -5.54
C SER A 80 -7.97 6.24 -4.36
N SER A 81 -7.10 5.23 -4.45
CA SER A 81 -6.06 5.00 -3.46
C SER A 81 -5.04 6.14 -3.43
N MET A 82 -4.62 6.65 -4.58
CA MET A 82 -3.67 7.77 -4.67
C MET A 82 -4.24 9.06 -4.08
N VAL A 83 -5.52 9.35 -4.30
CA VAL A 83 -6.23 10.47 -3.65
C VAL A 83 -6.23 10.31 -2.14
N TRP A 84 -6.39 9.10 -1.62
CA TRP A 84 -6.31 8.84 -0.19
C TRP A 84 -4.88 9.07 0.33
N TYR A 85 -3.87 8.45 -0.28
CA TYR A 85 -2.47 8.58 0.15
C TYR A 85 -1.94 10.02 0.09
N THR A 86 -2.34 10.80 -0.92
CA THR A 86 -1.92 12.22 -1.01
C THR A 86 -2.51 13.09 0.12
N ARG A 87 -3.67 12.69 0.67
CA ARG A 87 -4.26 13.32 1.87
C ARG A 87 -3.69 12.77 3.18
N HIS A 88 -3.02 11.62 3.13
CA HIS A 88 -2.41 10.90 4.24
C HIS A 88 -0.89 10.89 4.08
N THR A 89 -0.30 12.07 4.23
CA THR A 89 1.11 12.32 3.87
C THR A 89 2.11 11.49 4.67
N GLU A 90 1.79 11.06 5.90
CA GLU A 90 2.66 10.18 6.69
C GLU A 90 2.74 8.78 6.09
N GLU A 91 1.61 8.25 5.64
CA GLU A 91 1.47 6.95 4.99
C GLU A 91 2.18 6.97 3.63
N LEU A 92 2.01 8.05 2.86
CA LEU A 92 2.72 8.26 1.59
C LEU A 92 4.23 8.40 1.80
N ALA A 93 4.68 9.20 2.77
CA ALA A 93 6.09 9.30 3.12
C ALA A 93 6.66 7.95 3.57
N GLY A 94 5.86 7.12 4.25
CA GLY A 94 6.20 5.76 4.62
C GLY A 94 6.45 4.85 3.41
N LEU A 95 5.64 4.96 2.36
CA LEU A 95 5.84 4.24 1.08
C LEU A 95 7.20 4.59 0.47
N TYR A 96 7.48 5.88 0.29
CA TYR A 96 8.73 6.33 -0.33
C TYR A 96 9.97 6.10 0.55
N LYS A 97 9.82 6.13 1.87
CA LYS A 97 10.94 5.80 2.78
C LYS A 97 11.37 4.34 2.62
N ARG A 98 10.43 3.41 2.44
CA ARG A 98 10.74 1.99 2.22
C ARG A 98 11.46 1.78 0.88
N TRP A 99 11.02 2.48 -0.17
CA TRP A 99 11.72 2.49 -1.45
C TRP A 99 13.18 2.93 -1.36
N GLY A 100 13.46 4.02 -0.64
CA GLY A 100 14.82 4.53 -0.48
C GLY A 100 15.75 3.61 0.34
N THR A 101 15.22 2.57 0.98
CA THR A 101 15.97 1.62 1.82
C THR A 101 16.18 0.25 1.19
N LEU A 102 15.65 -0.02 0.00
CA LEU A 102 15.92 -1.25 -0.74
C LEU A 102 17.37 -1.24 -1.28
N PRO A 103 18.16 -2.31 -1.07
CA PRO A 103 19.46 -2.42 -1.72
C PRO A 103 19.22 -2.52 -3.23
N GLN A 104 19.86 -1.62 -3.98
CA GLN A 104 19.86 -1.58 -5.44
C GLN A 104 20.48 -2.85 -6.02
#